data_AF-A0A099KHU9-F1
#
_entry.id   AF-A0A099KHU9-F1
#
_cell.length_a   1.000
_cell.length_b   1.000
_cell.length_c   1.000
_cell.angle_alpha   90.00
_cell.angle_beta   90.00
_cell.angle_gamma   90.00
#
_symmetry.space_group_name_H-M   'P 1'
#
loop_
_entity.id
_entity.type
_entity.pdbx_description
1 polymer ?
#
loop_
_entity_poly.entity_id
_entity_poly.type
_entity_poly.pdbx_seq_one_letter_code
_entity_poly.pdbx_strand_id
1 'polypeptide(L)'
;MIKSMIIKLLELHLYLLGGFVICLFYLQIVVTPIIFVGLLGTVSLNYLEYSSSLIIITGCIFIGLVLGLFWAERIRKTLGIVTFHAYLLSTPEIDGWRDGKGNRISES
;
A
#
# COMPACT_ATOMS: atom_id res chain seq x y z
N MET A 1 11.37 -39.04 -9.18
CA MET A 1 11.85 -38.32 -7.98
C MET A 1 12.33 -36.91 -8.30
N ILE A 2 13.31 -36.74 -9.21
CA ILE A 2 13.88 -35.43 -9.59
C ILE A 2 12.82 -34.43 -10.10
N LYS A 3 11.90 -34.88 -10.96
CA LYS A 3 10.79 -34.05 -11.46
C LYS A 3 9.95 -33.42 -10.35
N SER A 4 9.65 -34.18 -9.30
CA SER A 4 8.86 -33.70 -8.16
C SER A 4 9.65 -32.67 -7.32
N MET A 5 10.96 -32.85 -7.19
CA MET A 5 11.83 -31.89 -6.51
C MET A 5 11.89 -30.54 -7.23
N ILE A 6 12.01 -30.58 -8.56
CA ILE A 6 12.05 -29.35 -9.40
C ILE A 6 10.72 -28.60 -9.31
N ILE A 7 9.59 -29.32 -9.38
CA ILE A 7 8.26 -28.70 -9.26
C ILE A 7 8.09 -28.02 -7.89
N LYS A 8 8.47 -28.70 -6.80
CA LYS A 8 8.40 -28.11 -5.44
C LYS A 8 9.27 -26.86 -5.29
N LEU A 9 10.45 -26.85 -5.93
CA LEU A 9 11.32 -25.67 -5.90
C LEU A 9 10.71 -24.48 -6.66
N LEU A 10 10.09 -24.73 -7.81
CA LEU A 10 9.39 -23.72 -8.59
C LEU A 10 8.15 -23.19 -7.85
N GLU A 11 7.38 -24.06 -7.21
CA GLU A 11 6.25 -23.68 -6.34
C GLU A 11 6.71 -22.78 -5.19
N LEU A 12 7.79 -23.15 -4.50
CA LEU A 12 8.35 -22.33 -3.43
C LEU A 12 8.77 -20.93 -3.93
N HIS A 13 9.44 -20.86 -5.08
CA HIS A 13 9.82 -19.59 -5.68
C HIS A 13 8.59 -18.71 -5.97
N LEU A 14 7.52 -19.31 -6.53
CA LEU A 14 6.25 -18.62 -6.78
C LEU A 14 5.61 -18.08 -5.49
N TYR A 15 5.59 -18.87 -4.41
CA TYR A 15 5.06 -18.43 -3.12
C TYR A 15 5.90 -17.29 -2.52
N LEU A 16 7.23 -17.39 -2.58
CA LEU A 16 8.13 -16.35 -2.09
C LEU A 16 7.96 -15.05 -2.86
N LEU A 17 7.91 -15.13 -4.20
CA LEU A 17 7.70 -13.97 -5.06
C LEU A 17 6.35 -13.31 -4.76
N GLY A 18 5.27 -14.10 -4.67
CA GLY A 18 3.93 -13.58 -4.36
C GLY A 18 3.87 -12.90 -2.99
N GLY A 19 4.44 -13.53 -1.96
CA GLY A 19 4.51 -12.95 -0.61
C GLY A 19 5.34 -11.66 -0.57
N PHE A 20 6.46 -11.62 -1.29
CA PHE A 20 7.31 -10.44 -1.40
C PHE A 20 6.57 -9.26 -2.06
N VAL A 21 5.87 -9.50 -3.18
CA VAL A 21 5.10 -8.47 -3.88
C VAL A 21 3.99 -7.92 -2.98
N ILE A 22 3.24 -8.78 -2.28
CA ILE A 22 2.18 -8.35 -1.35
C ILE A 22 2.77 -7.51 -0.21
N CYS A 23 3.94 -7.89 0.32
CA CYS A 23 4.63 -7.13 1.35
C CYS A 23 5.03 -5.73 0.85
N LEU A 24 5.56 -5.65 -0.38
CA LEU A 24 5.91 -4.35 -1.00
C LEU A 24 4.69 -3.46 -1.18
N PHE A 25 3.56 -4.00 -1.65
CA PHE A 25 2.33 -3.22 -1.79
C PHE A 25 1.76 -2.78 -0.44
N TYR A 26 1.84 -3.62 0.60
CA TYR A 26 1.48 -3.20 1.94
C TYR A 26 2.34 -2.04 2.43
N LEU A 27 3.66 -2.15 2.25
CA LEU A 27 4.61 -1.11 2.63
C LEU A 27 4.36 0.19 1.85
N GLN A 28 4.04 0.11 0.56
CA GLN A 28 3.68 1.27 -0.26
C GLN A 28 2.49 2.03 0.33
N ILE A 29 1.44 1.32 0.77
CA ILE A 29 0.26 1.94 1.41
C ILE A 29 0.64 2.64 2.72
N VAL A 30 1.52 2.03 3.54
CA VAL A 30 1.97 2.61 4.82
C VAL A 30 2.86 3.83 4.60
N VAL A 31 3.73 3.80 3.60
CA VAL A 31 4.69 4.89 3.32
C VAL A 31 4.00 6.15 2.82
N THR A 32 2.87 6.03 2.11
CA THR A 32 2.17 7.21 1.58
C THR A 32 1.77 8.23 2.67
N PRO A 33 1.08 7.85 3.77
CA PRO A 33 0.79 8.79 4.85
C PRO A 33 2.03 9.26 5.62
N ILE A 34 3.06 8.43 5.77
CA ILE A 34 4.34 8.85 6.40
C ILE A 34 4.94 10.03 5.65
N ILE A 35 5.09 9.89 4.33
CA ILE A 35 5.68 10.94 3.49
C ILE A 35 4.77 12.16 3.47
N PHE A 36 3.45 11.97 3.29
CA PHE A 36 2.51 13.08 3.20
C PHE A 36 2.50 13.94 4.47
N VAL A 37 2.32 13.31 5.64
CA VAL A 37 2.28 14.04 6.92
C VAL A 37 3.67 14.58 7.28
N GLY A 38 4.74 13.83 7.00
CA GLY A 38 6.12 14.30 7.18
C GLY A 38 6.43 15.55 6.36
N LEU A 39 5.98 15.60 5.11
CA LEU A 39 6.10 16.78 4.25
C LEU A 39 5.35 17.98 4.83
N LEU A 40 4.13 17.79 5.33
CA LEU A 40 3.39 18.86 6.02
C LEU A 40 4.16 19.37 7.25
N GLY A 41 4.84 18.48 7.97
CA GLY A 41 5.71 18.84 9.09
C GLY A 41 6.85 19.78 8.70
N THR A 42 7.37 19.70 7.47
CA THR A 42 8.49 20.55 7.02
C THR A 42 8.12 22.03 6.91
N VAL A 43 6.83 22.35 6.82
CA VAL A 43 6.32 23.74 6.88
C VAL A 43 6.80 24.44 8.16
N SER A 44 6.97 23.71 9.27
CA SER A 44 7.46 24.25 10.54
C SER A 44 8.85 24.87 10.47
N LEU A 45 9.67 24.52 9.48
CA LEU A 45 11.00 25.13 9.28
C LEU A 45 10.94 26.62 8.92
N ASN A 46 9.79 27.09 8.42
CA ASN A 46 9.60 28.51 8.07
C ASN A 46 9.25 29.39 9.27
N TYR A 47 8.86 28.80 10.41
CA TYR A 47 8.25 29.53 11.52
C TYR A 47 8.94 29.30 12.86
N LEU A 48 9.75 28.24 12.99
CA LEU A 48 10.35 27.82 14.25
C LEU A 48 11.85 27.62 14.11
N GLU A 49 12.54 27.62 15.24
CA GLU A 49 13.95 27.26 15.29
C GLU A 49 14.15 25.79 14.90
N TYR A 50 15.29 25.51 14.28
CA TYR A 50 15.64 24.20 13.72
C TYR A 50 15.37 23.03 14.69
N SER A 51 15.80 23.15 15.95
CA SER A 51 15.59 22.11 16.97
C SER A 51 14.11 21.83 17.23
N SER A 52 13.27 22.88 17.29
CA SER A 52 11.83 22.76 17.50
C SER A 52 11.12 22.22 16.26
N SER A 53 11.53 22.64 15.07
CA SER A 53 10.99 22.13 13.80
C SER A 53 11.28 20.64 13.61
N LEU A 54 12.47 20.16 14.00
CA LEU A 54 12.80 18.74 13.94
C LEU A 54 11.86 17.89 14.80
N ILE A 55 11.54 18.34 16.02
CA ILE A 55 10.60 17.64 16.90
C ILE A 55 9.22 17.50 16.24
N ILE A 56 8.75 18.57 15.59
CA ILE A 56 7.46 18.56 14.89
C ILE A 56 7.51 17.62 13.68
N ILE A 57 8.56 17.68 12.85
CA ILE A 57 8.72 16.80 11.69
C ILE A 57 8.74 15.34 12.13
N THR A 58 9.50 14.99 13.18
CA THR A 58 9.54 13.63 13.72
C THR A 58 8.17 13.21 14.26
N GLY A 59 7.46 14.10 14.96
CA GLY A 59 6.08 13.86 15.41
C GLY A 59 5.12 13.60 14.25
N CYS A 60 5.21 14.40 13.19
CA CYS A 60 4.43 14.23 11.95
C CYS A 60 4.72 12.90 11.26
N ILE A 61 5.98 12.50 11.14
CA ILE A 61 6.37 11.19 10.59
C ILE A 61 5.77 10.06 11.42
N PHE A 62 5.83 10.16 12.76
CA PHE A 62 5.26 9.17 13.66
C PHE A 62 3.73 9.07 13.52
N ILE A 63 3.03 10.20 13.44
CA ILE A 63 1.59 10.23 13.18
C ILE A 63 1.28 9.60 11.81
N GLY A 64 2.06 9.93 10.79
CA GLY A 64 1.96 9.34 9.46
C GLY A 64 2.15 7.82 9.48
N LEU A 65 3.07 7.29 10.31
CA LEU A 65 3.26 5.85 10.48
C LEU A 65 2.02 5.18 11.08
N VAL A 66 1.47 5.75 12.15
CA VAL A 66 0.27 5.20 12.82
C VAL A 66 -0.93 5.20 11.87
N LEU A 67 -1.16 6.32 11.17
CA LEU A 67 -2.21 6.43 10.16
C LEU A 67 -1.98 5.46 9.00
N GLY A 68 -0.74 5.34 8.53
CA GLY A 68 -0.33 4.41 7.47
C GLY A 68 -0.62 2.95 7.83
N LEU A 69 -0.24 2.52 9.02
CA LEU A 69 -0.52 1.15 9.51
C LEU A 69 -2.01 0.88 9.64
N PHE A 70 -2.77 1.82 10.21
CA PHE A 70 -4.21 1.68 10.36
C PHE A 70 -4.91 1.62 9.00
N TRP A 71 -4.51 2.47 8.06
CA TRP A 71 -5.07 2.51 6.73
C TRP A 71 -4.70 1.25 5.92
N ALA A 72 -3.44 0.83 5.96
CA ALA A 72 -3.00 -0.41 5.31
C ALA A 72 -3.73 -1.64 5.83
N GLU A 73 -3.95 -1.73 7.15
CA GLU A 73 -4.71 -2.83 7.73
C GLU A 73 -6.21 -2.77 7.37
N ARG A 74 -6.78 -1.57 7.28
CA ARG A 74 -8.16 -1.39 6.78
C ARG A 74 -8.28 -1.87 5.34
N ILE A 75 -7.40 -1.42 4.43
CA ILE A 75 -7.41 -1.84 3.02
C ILE A 75 -7.23 -3.36 2.89
N ARG A 76 -6.30 -3.93 3.66
CA ARG A 76 -6.07 -5.38 3.70
C ARG A 76 -7.34 -6.15 4.07
N LYS A 77 -8.11 -5.67 5.05
CA LYS A 77 -9.33 -6.33 5.54
C LYS A 77 -10.55 -6.11 4.64
N THR A 78 -10.65 -4.98 3.92
CA THR A 78 -11.84 -4.65 3.13
C THR A 78 -11.74 -5.05 1.67
N LEU A 79 -10.66 -4.68 0.98
CA LEU A 79 -10.51 -4.84 -0.48
C LEU A 79 -9.49 -5.92 -0.83
N GLY A 80 -8.49 -6.11 0.03
CA GLY A 80 -7.29 -6.87 -0.29
C GLY A 80 -6.26 -6.02 -1.01
N ILE A 81 -4.99 -6.24 -0.69
CA ILE A 81 -3.87 -5.39 -1.11
C ILE A 81 -3.69 -5.39 -2.64
N VAL A 82 -3.78 -6.55 -3.27
CA VAL A 82 -3.60 -6.70 -4.72
C VAL A 82 -4.76 -6.06 -5.48
N THR A 83 -6.01 -6.28 -5.05
CA THR A 83 -7.21 -5.67 -5.63
C THR A 83 -7.18 -4.15 -5.53
N PHE A 84 -6.74 -3.62 -4.38
CA PHE A 84 -6.58 -2.18 -4.19
C PHE A 84 -5.53 -1.61 -5.15
N HIS A 85 -4.38 -2.26 -5.30
CA HIS A 85 -3.36 -1.81 -6.24
C HIS A 85 -3.83 -1.89 -7.69
N ALA A 86 -4.54 -2.97 -8.07
CA ALA A 86 -5.15 -3.08 -9.38
C ALA A 86 -6.18 -1.96 -9.61
N TYR A 87 -7.02 -1.66 -8.63
CA TYR A 87 -7.98 -0.56 -8.68
C TYR A 87 -7.31 0.81 -8.90
N LEU A 88 -6.15 1.06 -8.27
CA LEU A 88 -5.39 2.30 -8.48
C LEU A 88 -4.77 2.42 -9.88
N LEU A 89 -4.50 1.30 -10.54
CA LEU A 89 -3.91 1.25 -11.89
C LEU A 89 -4.94 1.14 -13.01
N SER A 90 -6.12 0.61 -12.69
CA SER A 90 -7.23 0.46 -13.62
C SER A 90 -7.88 1.80 -13.92
N THR A 91 -8.49 1.88 -15.10
CA THR A 91 -9.28 3.04 -15.54
C THR A 91 -10.75 2.63 -15.46
N PRO A 92 -11.41 2.71 -14.27
CA PRO A 92 -12.72 2.11 -14.04
C PRO A 92 -13.78 2.56 -15.06
N GLU A 93 -13.64 3.77 -15.59
CA GLU A 93 -14.50 4.38 -16.61
C GLU A 93 -14.35 3.77 -18.01
N ILE A 94 -13.19 3.19 -18.36
CA ILE A 94 -12.94 2.54 -19.66
C ILE A 94 -13.02 1.01 -19.54
N ASP A 95 -12.52 0.45 -18.42
CA ASP A 95 -12.50 -0.99 -18.18
C ASP A 95 -13.89 -1.56 -17.82
N GLY A 96 -14.80 -0.68 -17.41
CA GLY A 96 -16.15 -0.97 -16.96
C GLY A 96 -16.15 -1.50 -15.54
N TRP A 97 -17.04 -0.97 -14.70
CA TRP A 97 -17.24 -1.46 -13.35
C TRP A 97 -17.57 -2.95 -13.40
N ARG A 98 -16.88 -3.75 -12.59
CA ARG A 98 -17.17 -5.17 -12.40
C ARG A 98 -17.55 -5.45 -10.96
N ASP A 99 -18.59 -6.23 -10.75
CA ASP A 99 -18.97 -6.70 -9.42
C ASP A 99 -17.89 -7.62 -8.83
N GLY A 100 -17.99 -7.96 -7.54
CA GLY A 100 -17.10 -8.92 -6.88
C GLY A 100 -17.12 -10.35 -7.47
N LYS A 101 -17.96 -10.62 -8.47
CA LYS A 101 -18.07 -11.87 -9.23
C LYS A 101 -17.56 -11.73 -10.68
N GLY A 102 -17.04 -10.56 -11.07
CA GLY A 102 -16.48 -10.28 -12.39
C GLY A 102 -17.50 -9.89 -13.47
N ASN A 103 -18.77 -9.70 -13.12
CA ASN A 103 -19.83 -9.28 -14.07
C ASN A 103 -19.75 -7.78 -14.31
N ARG A 104 -19.95 -7.33 -15.56
CA ARG A 104 -20.06 -5.89 -15.86
C ARG A 104 -21.30 -5.31 -15.20
N ILE A 105 -21.13 -4.25 -14.42
CA ILE A 105 -22.22 -3.44 -13.90
C ILE A 105 -22.57 -2.45 -15.02
N SER A 106 -23.67 -2.67 -15.73
CA SER A 106 -24.16 -1.66 -16.66
C SER A 106 -24.74 -0.52 -15.84
N GLU A 107 -24.13 0.66 -15.90
CA GLU A 107 -24.84 1.88 -15.50
C GLU A 107 -26.02 2.05 -16.46
N SER A 108 -27.23 2.02 -15.90
CA SER A 108 -28.48 2.34 -16.59
C SER A 108 -28.63 3.85 -16.75
#